data_AF-A0A7M2XYC4-F1
#
_entry.id   AF-A0A7M2XYC4-F1
#
_cell.length_a   1.000
_cell.length_b   1.000
_cell.length_c   1.000
_cell.angle_alpha   90.00
_cell.angle_beta   90.00
_cell.angle_gamma   90.00
#
_symmetry.space_group_name_H-M   'P 1'
#
loop_
_entity.id
_entity.type
_entity.pdbx_description
1 polymer ?
#
loop_
_entity_poly.entity_id
_entity_poly.type
_entity_poly.pdbx_seq_one_letter_code
_entity_poly.pdbx_strand_id
1 'polypeptide(L)'
;MKDTSLLITATIAMHPSACDNTIDLTAVGADNHPNDPPAWEQEIPVGDHPTPAWGQQLADEILAANSYRRDGQWWCSTDLTGYPSWTADVVPA
;
A
#
# COMPACT_ATOMS: atom_id res chain seq x y z
N MET A 1 11.93 19.91 -15.52
CA MET A 1 11.66 19.32 -14.18
C MET A 1 11.73 17.83 -14.40
N LYS A 2 12.58 17.10 -13.66
CA LYS A 2 12.70 15.65 -13.83
C LYS A 2 11.33 15.05 -13.46
N ASP A 3 10.66 14.46 -14.44
CA ASP A 3 9.62 13.46 -14.20
C ASP A 3 10.25 12.41 -13.31
N THR A 4 10.06 12.58 -12.01
CA THR A 4 10.59 11.65 -11.03
C THR A 4 9.51 10.60 -10.96
N SER A 5 9.61 9.60 -11.84
CA SER A 5 8.72 8.45 -11.84
C SER A 5 8.93 7.74 -10.49
N LEU A 6 8.11 8.10 -9.51
CA LEU A 6 8.04 7.43 -8.22
C LEU A 6 7.13 6.23 -8.41
N LEU A 7 7.67 5.03 -8.17
CA LEU A 7 6.85 3.84 -8.01
C LEU A 7 6.32 3.87 -6.58
N ILE A 8 5.00 3.96 -6.43
CA ILE A 8 4.34 3.89 -5.13
C ILE A 8 3.72 2.51 -5.01
N THR A 9 4.00 1.81 -3.93
CA THR A 9 3.49 0.48 -3.65
C THR A 9 2.65 0.54 -2.39
N ALA A 10 1.42 0.05 -2.45
CA ALA A 10 0.54 -0.11 -1.31
C ALA A 10 0.61 -1.55 -0.82
N THR A 11 0.85 -1.73 0.48
CA THR A 11 0.87 -3.03 1.14
C THR A 11 -0.22 -3.09 2.20
N ILE A 12 -1.08 -4.09 2.08
CA ILE A 12 -2.17 -4.36 2.99
C ILE A 12 -1.66 -5.36 4.03
N ALA A 13 -1.34 -4.88 5.23
CA ALA A 13 -1.00 -5.74 6.34
C ALA A 13 -2.28 -6.31 6.98
N MET A 14 -2.50 -7.61 6.80
CA MET A 14 -3.57 -8.34 7.49
C MET A 14 -3.08 -8.77 8.86
N HIS A 15 -3.32 -7.95 9.88
CA HIS A 15 -3.04 -8.39 11.24
C HIS A 15 -4.10 -9.43 11.64
N PRO A 16 -3.70 -10.57 12.27
CA PRO A 16 -4.66 -11.60 12.69
C PRO A 16 -5.69 -11.08 13.70
N SER A 17 -5.41 -9.95 14.36
CA SER A 17 -6.37 -9.17 15.12
C SER A 17 -6.94 -8.08 14.22
N ALA A 18 -8.19 -8.25 13.75
CA ALA A 18 -8.87 -7.39 12.78
C ALA A 18 -9.01 -5.89 13.18
N CYS A 19 -8.55 -5.49 14.35
CA CYS A 19 -8.66 -4.12 14.87
C CYS A 19 -7.50 -3.20 14.42
N ASP A 20 -6.38 -3.75 13.95
CA ASP A 20 -5.14 -3.00 13.67
C ASP A 20 -4.70 -3.10 12.21
N ASN A 21 -5.64 -3.28 11.28
CA ASN A 21 -5.29 -3.36 9.87
C ASN A 21 -4.87 -1.99 9.32
N THR A 22 -3.75 -1.97 8.59
CA THR A 22 -3.16 -0.76 7.99
C THR A 22 -2.89 -0.97 6.51
N ILE A 23 -2.84 0.14 5.77
CA ILE A 23 -2.32 0.19 4.41
C ILE A 23 -1.04 1.00 4.44
N ASP A 24 0.08 0.34 4.17
CA ASP A 24 1.40 0.94 4.12
C ASP A 24 1.71 1.35 2.69
N LEU A 25 1.87 2.64 2.46
CA LEU A 25 2.32 3.20 1.19
C LEU A 25 3.83 3.44 1.25
N THR A 26 4.54 2.91 0.27
CA THR A 26 5.97 3.11 0.13
C THR A 26 6.24 3.67 -1.26
N ALA A 27 6.92 4.81 -1.34
CA ALA A 27 7.37 5.34 -2.63
C ALA A 27 8.87 5.16 -2.82
N VAL A 28 9.25 4.60 -3.95
CA VAL A 28 10.65 4.44 -4.38
C VAL A 28 10.86 5.16 -5.70
N GLY A 29 12.04 5.73 -5.91
CA GLY A 29 12.40 6.26 -7.22
C GLY A 29 12.50 5.15 -8.27
N ALA A 30 12.14 5.40 -9.52
CA ALA A 30 12.39 4.45 -10.61
C ALA A 30 13.87 4.07 -10.78
N ASP A 31 14.77 4.96 -10.35
CA ASP A 31 16.22 4.74 -10.34
C ASP A 31 16.76 4.22 -8.99
N ASN A 32 15.89 3.91 -8.01
CA ASN A 32 16.32 3.48 -6.68
C ASN A 32 16.90 2.07 -6.75
N HIS A 33 18.06 1.85 -6.13
CA HIS A 33 18.57 0.49 -5.96
C HIS A 33 17.78 -0.24 -4.86
N PRO A 34 17.71 -1.59 -4.89
CA PRO A 34 17.02 -2.38 -3.87
C PRO A 34 17.57 -2.21 -2.44
N ASN A 35 18.72 -1.56 -2.26
CA ASN A 35 19.29 -1.23 -0.95
C ASN A 35 19.09 0.25 -0.56
N ASP A 36 18.52 1.07 -1.44
CA ASP A 36 18.27 2.47 -1.14
C ASP A 36 16.97 2.58 -0.33
N PRO A 37 16.95 3.47 0.68
CA PRO A 37 15.74 3.71 1.45
C PRO A 37 14.62 4.24 0.53
N PRO A 38 13.36 3.99 0.89
CA PRO A 38 12.24 4.60 0.18
C PRO A 38 12.30 6.13 0.27
N ALA A 39 11.82 6.79 -0.77
CA ALA A 39 11.73 8.25 -0.81
C ALA A 39 10.80 8.77 0.29
N TRP A 40 9.72 8.04 0.55
CA TRP A 40 8.83 8.26 1.67
C TRP A 40 8.00 7.00 1.97
N GLU A 41 7.51 6.92 3.20
CA GLU A 41 6.58 5.89 3.67
C GLU A 41 5.41 6.57 4.39
N GLN A 42 4.21 6.07 4.18
CA GLN A 42 2.99 6.57 4.80
C GLN A 42 2.10 5.40 5.22
N GLU A 43 1.79 5.32 6.51
CA GLU A 43 0.81 4.37 7.04
C GLU A 43 -0.59 5.01 7.03
N ILE A 44 -1.57 4.30 6.49
CA ILE A 44 -2.97 4.69 6.51
C ILE A 44 -3.73 3.74 7.44
N PRO A 45 -4.19 4.21 8.61
CA PRO A 45 -4.99 3.39 9.51
C PRO A 45 -6.39 3.17 8.93
N VAL A 46 -6.93 1.97 9.13
CA VAL A 46 -8.25 1.61 8.60
C VAL A 46 -9.29 1.35 9.70
N GLY A 47 -8.90 1.54 10.96
CA GLY A 47 -9.70 1.21 12.15
C GLY A 47 -11.12 1.81 12.22
N ASP A 48 -11.45 2.81 11.40
CA ASP A 48 -12.78 3.43 11.35
C ASP A 48 -13.68 2.95 10.20
N HIS A 49 -13.21 2.02 9.35
CA HIS A 49 -14.05 1.58 8.23
C HIS A 49 -15.16 0.62 8.73
N PRO A 50 -16.44 0.90 8.43
CA PRO A 50 -17.59 0.12 8.91
C PRO A 50 -17.67 -1.30 8.32
N THR A 51 -16.72 -1.68 7.46
CA THR A 51 -16.71 -2.95 6.75
C THR A 51 -15.90 -3.97 7.56
N PRO A 52 -16.54 -4.99 8.17
CA PRO A 52 -15.84 -5.98 8.97
C PRO A 52 -15.00 -6.97 8.13
N ALA A 53 -15.19 -6.97 6.80
CA ALA A 53 -14.47 -7.83 5.88
C ALA A 53 -13.27 -7.07 5.31
N TRP A 54 -12.10 -7.33 5.88
CA TRP A 54 -10.85 -6.87 5.31
C TRP A 54 -10.55 -7.56 3.97
N GLY A 55 -10.14 -6.79 2.95
CA GLY A 55 -9.83 -7.34 1.61
C GLY A 55 -9.48 -6.27 0.57
N GLN A 56 -9.21 -6.70 -0.67
CA GLN A 56 -8.80 -5.82 -1.77
C GLN A 56 -9.74 -4.65 -2.02
N GLN A 57 -11.05 -4.89 -1.98
CA GLN A 57 -12.03 -3.87 -2.30
C GLN A 57 -12.01 -2.74 -1.27
N LEU A 58 -11.91 -3.08 0.02
CA LEU A 58 -11.77 -2.11 1.09
C LEU A 58 -10.48 -1.29 0.94
N ALA A 59 -9.37 -1.95 0.58
CA ALA A 59 -8.13 -1.26 0.34
C ALA A 59 -8.21 -0.28 -0.85
N ASP A 60 -8.85 -0.69 -1.95
CA ASP A 60 -9.09 0.20 -3.10
C ASP A 60 -9.95 1.42 -2.71
N GLU A 61 -10.97 1.24 -1.85
CA GLU A 61 -11.81 2.35 -1.34
C GLU A 61 -11.00 3.36 -0.50
N ILE A 62 -10.11 2.86 0.35
CA ILE A 62 -9.29 3.70 1.23
C ILE A 62 -8.19 4.42 0.46
N LEU A 63 -7.57 3.71 -0.49
CA LEU A 63 -6.63 4.33 -1.43
C LEU A 63 -7.33 5.48 -2.17
N ALA A 64 -8.52 5.25 -2.70
CA ALA A 64 -9.30 6.28 -3.39
C ALA A 64 -9.64 7.46 -2.47
N ALA A 65 -10.02 7.21 -1.22
CA ALA A 65 -10.26 8.25 -0.22
C ALA A 65 -9.01 9.09 0.09
N ASN A 66 -7.81 8.50 -0.08
CA ASN A 66 -6.52 9.16 0.08
C ASN A 66 -5.91 9.67 -1.23
N SER A 67 -6.70 9.79 -2.31
CA SER A 67 -6.23 10.25 -3.63
C SER A 67 -5.18 9.34 -4.28
N TYR A 68 -5.27 8.04 -4.05
CA TYR A 68 -4.50 7.01 -4.73
C TYR A 68 -5.42 6.07 -5.49
N ARG A 69 -4.95 5.54 -6.61
CA ARG A 69 -5.61 4.48 -7.34
C ARG A 69 -4.63 3.34 -7.59
N ARG A 70 -5.10 2.12 -7.46
CA ARG A 70 -4.32 0.94 -7.84
C ARG A 70 -4.01 0.94 -9.33
N ASP A 71 -2.75 0.68 -9.66
CA ASP A 71 -2.24 0.49 -11.01
C ASP A 71 -1.74 -0.95 -11.16
N GLY A 72 -2.56 -1.82 -11.74
CA GLY A 72 -2.26 -3.26 -11.84
C GLY A 72 -3.12 -4.11 -10.91
N GLN A 73 -2.65 -5.32 -10.58
CA GLN A 73 -3.37 -6.29 -9.74
C GLN A 73 -2.70 -6.40 -8.37
N TRP A 74 -3.48 -6.74 -7.35
CA TRP A 74 -2.94 -7.16 -6.07
C TRP A 74 -2.22 -8.50 -6.21
N TRP A 75 -1.02 -8.59 -5.64
CA TRP A 75 -0.28 -9.84 -5.49
C TRP A 75 -0.05 -10.15 -4.01
N CYS A 76 0.01 -11.45 -3.68
CA CYS A 76 0.38 -11.87 -2.33
C CYS A 76 1.88 -11.64 -2.13
N SER A 77 2.24 -10.90 -1.08
CA SER A 77 3.62 -10.70 -0.65
C SER A 77 3.73 -11.07 0.82
N THR A 78 4.76 -11.83 1.19
CA THR A 78 5.17 -12.06 2.58
C THR A 78 6.44 -11.30 2.94
N ASP A 79 7.17 -10.84 1.92
CA ASP A 79 8.55 -10.37 2.06
C ASP A 79 8.62 -8.96 2.63
N LEU A 80 7.55 -8.17 2.48
CA LEU A 80 7.50 -6.78 2.94
C LEU A 80 7.08 -6.64 4.42
N THR A 81 6.22 -7.54 4.91
CA THR A 81 5.61 -7.43 6.25
C THR A 81 5.94 -8.60 7.17
N GLY A 82 6.52 -9.68 6.65
CA GLY A 82 6.76 -10.93 7.40
C GLY A 82 5.52 -11.80 7.59
N TYR A 83 4.34 -11.37 7.12
CA TYR A 83 3.08 -12.10 7.17
C TYR A 83 2.40 -12.08 5.79
N PRO A 84 1.41 -12.94 5.51
CA PRO A 84 0.65 -12.89 4.25
C PRO A 84 -0.03 -11.52 4.08
N SER A 85 0.53 -10.68 3.22
CA SER A 85 0.04 -9.34 2.89
C SER A 85 -0.29 -9.26 1.40
N TRP A 86 -1.15 -8.30 1.05
CA TRP A 86 -1.55 -8.09 -0.33
C TRP A 86 -0.96 -6.77 -0.78
N THR A 87 -0.15 -6.80 -1.83
CA THR A 87 0.62 -5.65 -2.29
C THR A 87 0.17 -5.30 -3.70
N ALA A 88 0.09 -4.01 -4.02
CA ALA A 88 -0.18 -3.52 -5.36
C ALA A 88 0.60 -2.24 -5.63
N ASP A 89 0.97 -2.00 -6.88
CA ASP A 89 1.42 -0.68 -7.29
C ASP A 89 0.22 0.28 -7.34
N VAL A 90 0.46 1.51 -6.92
CA VAL A 90 -0.54 2.57 -6.89
C VAL A 90 0.04 3.83 -7.50
N VAL A 91 -0.84 4.67 -8.02
CA VAL A 91 -0.51 5.98 -8.56
C VAL A 91 -1.43 7.02 -7.94
N PRO A 92 -0.99 8.29 -7.84
CA PRO A 92 -1.89 9.37 -7.45
C PRO A 92 -3.10 9.43 -8.41
N ALA A 93 -4.30 9.59 -7.84
CA ALA A 93 -5.57 9.63 -8.56
C ALA A 93 -6.02 11.06 -8.88
#